data_AF-A0A7G9ZB91-F1
#
_entry.id   AF-A0A7G9ZB91-F1
#
_cell.length_a   1.000
_cell.length_b   1.000
_cell.length_c   1.000
_cell.angle_alpha   90.00
_cell.angle_beta   90.00
_cell.angle_gamma   90.00
#
_symmetry.space_group_name_H-M   'P 1'
#
loop_
_entity.id
_entity.type
_entity.pdbx_description
1 polymer ?
#
loop_
_entity_poly.entity_id
_entity_poly.type
_entity_poly.pdbx_seq_one_letter_code
_entity_poly.pdbx_strand_id
1 'polypeptide(L)' 'MINFIAKVYTYDGTAYTNYVGNYWDDYEGTDAEGDGIGDTHYSIDSEKNESDDYPLMKPFENYNLTTSAPA' A
#
# COMPACT_ATOMS: atom_id res chain seq x y z
N MET A 1 -15.77 1.34 -15.89
CA MET A 1 -14.40 0.92 -15.55
C MET A 1 -13.88 1.88 -14.51
N ILE A 2 -13.70 1.43 -13.28
CA ILE A 2 -12.96 2.20 -12.26
C ILE A 2 -11.48 1.94 -12.58
N ASN A 3 -10.73 3.00 -12.87
CA ASN A 3 -9.31 2.89 -13.15
C ASN A 3 -8.55 2.67 -11.83
N PHE A 4 -8.06 1.44 -11.61
CA PHE A 4 -7.07 1.16 -10.60
C PHE A 4 -5.70 1.60 -11.13
N ILE A 5 -5.34 2.87 -10.96
CA ILE A 5 -4.02 3.39 -11.35
C ILE A 5 -3.04 3.19 -10.20
N ALA A 6 -2.04 2.33 -10.40
CA ALA A 6 -0.92 2.19 -9.49
C ALA A 6 -0.19 3.54 -9.31
N LYS A 7 0.33 3.78 -8.11
CA LYS A 7 1.05 5.01 -7.74
C LYS A 7 2.55 4.73 -7.72
N VAL A 8 3.32 5.71 -8.19
CA VAL A 8 4.76 5.74 -7.95
C VAL A 8 4.98 6.38 -6.58
N TYR A 9 5.72 5.73 -5.71
CA TYR A 9 6.02 6.22 -4.36
C TYR A 9 7.45 5.85 -3.96
N THR A 10 8.02 6.59 -3.02
CA THR A 10 9.31 6.27 -2.42
C THR A 10 9.12 5.73 -1.00
N TYR A 11 9.66 4.53 -0.74
CA TYR A 11 9.71 3.86 0.55
C TYR A 11 11.17 3.48 0.87
N ASP A 12 11.64 3.79 2.07
CA ASP A 12 13.03 3.58 2.52
C ASP A 12 14.10 4.04 1.50
N GLY A 13 13.82 5.15 0.80
CA GLY A 13 14.71 5.76 -0.19
C GLY A 13 14.68 5.13 -1.58
N THR A 14 13.89 4.08 -1.80
CA THR A 14 13.74 3.39 -3.10
C THR A 14 12.37 3.69 -3.69
N ALA A 15 12.31 3.91 -5.01
CA ALA A 15 11.07 4.17 -5.72
C ALA A 15 10.42 2.86 -6.18
N TYR A 16 9.13 2.70 -5.89
CA TYR A 16 8.31 1.56 -6.24
C TYR A 16 7.07 2.02 -7.01
N THR A 17 6.39 1.07 -7.67
CA THR A 17 5.11 1.31 -8.32
C THR A 17 4.15 0.21 -7.90
N ASN A 18 3.17 0.56 -7.08
CA ASN A 18 2.17 -0.36 -6.56
C ASN A 18 0.87 0.39 -6.23
N TYR A 19 -0.15 -0.32 -5.77
CA TYR A 19 -1.28 0.28 -5.08
C TYR A 19 -0.89 0.59 -3.63
N VAL A 20 -1.41 1.69 -3.10
CA VAL A 20 -1.09 2.17 -1.75
C VAL A 20 -2.41 2.18 -0.97
N GLY A 21 -2.51 1.28 0.01
CA GLY A 21 -3.67 1.14 0.89
C GLY A 21 -3.53 1.96 2.17
N ASN A 22 -4.02 1.41 3.28
CA ASN A 22 -4.01 2.03 4.59
C ASN A 22 -2.98 1.38 5.53
N TYR A 23 -2.56 2.14 6.54
CA TYR A 23 -1.82 1.60 7.67
C TYR A 23 -2.80 1.07 8.72
N TRP A 24 -2.53 -0.14 9.22
CA TRP A 24 -3.27 -0.77 10.31
C TRP A 24 -2.29 -1.09 11.44
N ASP A 25 -2.58 -0.63 12.65
CA ASP A 25 -1.65 -0.72 13.78
C ASP A 25 -1.43 -2.15 14.30
N ASP A 26 -2.35 -3.05 13.99
CA ASP A 26 -2.31 -4.48 14.28
C ASP A 26 -1.99 -5.34 13.04
N TYR A 27 -1.52 -4.74 11.94
CA TYR A 27 -1.07 -5.51 10.78
C TYR A 27 0.22 -6.29 11.10
N GLU A 28 0.14 -7.62 11.07
CA GLU A 28 1.27 -8.53 11.32
C GLU A 28 1.71 -9.32 10.07
N GLY A 29 1.28 -8.89 8.88
CA GLY A 29 1.67 -9.55 7.62
C GLY A 29 3.15 -9.34 7.28
N THR A 30 3.62 -10.09 6.28
CA THR A 30 4.99 -9.99 5.76
C THR A 30 5.09 -9.00 4.61
N ASP A 31 6.29 -8.52 4.34
CA ASP A 31 6.68 -7.78 3.12
C ASP A 31 7.97 -8.43 2.62
N ALA A 32 7.84 -9.46 1.79
CA ALA A 32 8.96 -10.27 1.34
C ALA A 32 9.86 -9.55 0.34
N GLU A 33 9.27 -8.69 -0.49
CA GLU A 33 9.97 -7.91 -1.51
C GLU A 33 10.59 -6.62 -0.96
N GLY A 34 10.18 -6.17 0.23
CA GLY A 34 10.66 -4.96 0.87
C GLY A 34 10.23 -3.69 0.15
N ASP A 35 9.03 -3.67 -0.46
CA ASP A 35 8.48 -2.50 -1.14
C ASP A 35 7.66 -1.60 -0.19
N GLY A 36 7.43 -2.05 1.04
CA GLY A 36 6.65 -1.36 2.05
C GLY A 36 5.15 -1.66 1.99
N ILE A 37 4.70 -2.53 1.08
CA ILE A 37 3.33 -3.03 1.01
C ILE A 37 3.31 -4.46 1.54
N GLY A 38 2.34 -4.78 2.39
CA GLY A 38 2.21 -6.12 2.95
C GLY A 38 1.67 -7.15 1.93
N ASP A 39 2.24 -8.35 1.96
CA ASP A 39 1.95 -9.47 1.04
C ASP A 39 0.56 -10.09 1.26
N THR A 40 0.00 -9.89 2.45
CA THR A 40 -1.29 -10.47 2.87
C THR A 40 -2.30 -9.35 3.08
N HIS A 41 -3.51 -9.50 2.52
CA HIS A 41 -4.57 -8.53 2.72
C HIS A 41 -4.93 -8.38 4.21
N TYR A 42 -5.36 -7.17 4.59
CA TYR A 42 -5.95 -6.92 5.90
C TYR A 42 -7.48 -6.98 5.82
N SER A 43 -8.12 -7.82 6.64
CA SER A 43 -9.58 -7.96 6.65
C SER A 43 -10.23 -6.83 7.45
N ILE A 44 -10.99 -5.96 6.77
CA ILE A 44 -11.69 -4.84 7.40
C ILE A 44 -13.04 -5.32 7.95
N ASP A 45 -13.78 -6.06 7.13
CA ASP A 45 -15.05 -6.69 7.50
C ASP A 45 -15.15 -8.05 6.82
N SER A 46 -14.89 -9.10 7.60
CA SER A 46 -14.93 -10.48 7.11
C SER A 46 -16.33 -10.94 6.68
N GLU A 47 -17.40 -10.38 7.27
CA GLU A 47 -18.78 -10.74 6.90
C GLU A 47 -19.18 -10.14 5.57
N LYS A 48 -18.68 -8.93 5.27
CA LYS A 48 -18.90 -8.25 3.98
C LYS A 48 -17.84 -8.54 2.92
N ASN A 49 -16.80 -9.31 3.27
CA ASN A 49 -15.65 -9.57 2.41
C ASN A 49 -14.98 -8.25 1.96
N GLU A 50 -14.88 -7.29 2.86
CA GLU A 50 -14.15 -6.04 2.67
C GLU A 50 -12.73 -6.20 3.22
N SER A 51 -11.74 -5.88 2.40
CA SER A 51 -10.33 -6.00 2.76
C SER A 51 -9.51 -4.90 2.10
N ASP A 52 -8.39 -4.59 2.74
CA ASP A 52 -7.32 -3.80 2.14
C ASP A 52 -6.29 -4.78 1.58
N ASP A 53 -6.23 -4.89 0.25
CA ASP A 53 -5.30 -5.78 -0.44
C ASP A 53 -3.86 -5.25 -0.47
N TYR A 54 -3.63 -3.99 -0.04
CA TYR A 54 -2.34 -3.32 -0.10
C TYR A 54 -2.01 -2.60 1.23
N PRO A 55 -2.04 -3.30 2.37
CA PRO A 55 -1.80 -2.70 3.67
C PRO A 55 -0.37 -2.16 3.77
N LEU A 56 -0.20 -1.02 4.44
CA LEU A 56 1.11 -0.38 4.60
C LEU A 56 1.87 -0.97 5.80
N MET A 57 3.15 -1.29 5.59
CA MET A 57 4.05 -1.75 6.66
C MET A 57 4.41 -0.66 7.69
N LYS A 58 4.26 0.62 7.33
CA LYS A 58 4.50 1.77 8.21
C LYS A 58 3.40 2.84 8.03
N PRO A 59 3.28 3.83 8.93
CA PRO A 59 2.42 4.99 8.72
C PRO A 59 2.73 5.73 7.42
N PHE A 60 1.72 6.39 6.84
CA PHE A 60 1.76 6.98 5.50
C PHE A 60 2.90 7.99 5.28
N GLU A 61 3.42 8.60 6.34
CA GLU A 61 4.54 9.55 6.31
C GLU A 61 5.85 8.92 5.81
N ASN A 62 5.93 7.59 5.78
CA ASN A 62 7.06 6.84 5.23
C ASN A 62 6.94 6.60 3.72
N TYR A 63 5.83 7.03 3.10
CA TYR A 63 5.52 6.82 1.69
C TYR A 63 5.40 8.16 0.98
N ASN A 64 6.43 8.52 0.24
CA ASN A 64 6.43 9.77 -0.52
C ASN A 64 5.80 9.53 -1.88
N LEU A 65 4.49 9.82 -2.00
CA LEU A 65 3.79 9.71 -3.27
C LEU A 65 4.36 10.71 -4.28
N THR A 66 4.90 10.19 -5.38
CA THR A 66 5.28 11.03 -6.51
C THR A 66 4.07 11.20 -7.41
N THR A 67 3.41 12.35 -7.33
CA THR A 67 2.46 12.75 -8.35
C THR A 67 3.27 13.32 -9.51
N SER A 68 3.72 12.47 -10.45
CA SER A 68 4.11 12.98 -11.76
C SER A 68 2.85 13.54 -12.40
N ALA A 69 2.63 14.85 -12.30
CA ALA A 69 1.73 15.52 -13.22
C ALA A 69 2.27 15.22 -14.63
N PRO A 70 1.46 14.69 -15.56
CA PRO A 70 1.91 14.60 -16.94
C PRO A 70 2.29 16.02 -17.39
N ALA A 71 3.52 16.17 -17.87
CA ALA A 71 4.02 17.40 -18.48
C ALA A 71 3.26 17.70 -19.78
#